data_AF-A0A7R6XWV0-F1
#
_entry.id   AF-A0A7R6XWV0-F1
#
_cell.length_a   1.000
_cell.length_b   1.000
_cell.length_c   1.000
_cell.angle_alpha   90.00
_cell.angle_beta   90.00
_cell.angle_gamma   90.00
#
_symmetry.space_group_name_H-M   'P 1'
#
loop_
_entity.id
_entity.type
_entity.pdbx_description
1 polymer ?
#
loop_
_entity_poly.entity_id
_entity_poly.type
_entity_poly.pdbx_seq_one_letter_code
_entity_poly.pdbx_strand_id
1 'polypeptide(L)'
;MAELAGVIAAAAALEDGSALAHDADSHWAYPLACCHGDQVTGECGKIPSMTVTPRPDGYVIILRPGDHQKVTHQNRYFVPYDSVIPSGDDNFHICLHPTEEDENCFFAPADAI
;
A
#
# COMPACT_ATOMS: atom_id res chain seq x y z
N MET A 1 -42.63 -44.87 39.15
CA MET A 1 -42.19 -45.70 38.01
C MET A 1 -41.68 -44.76 36.92
N ALA A 2 -40.49 -45.07 36.38
CA ALA A 2 -39.59 -44.26 35.53
C ALA A 2 -38.81 -43.20 36.35
N GLU A 3 -37.54 -43.38 36.79
CA GLU A 3 -36.29 -43.90 36.19
C GLU A 3 -35.90 -43.17 34.89
N LEU A 4 -34.94 -42.23 34.97
CA LEU A 4 -33.69 -42.28 34.18
C LEU A 4 -32.62 -41.32 34.70
N ALA A 5 -31.38 -41.79 34.62
CA ALA A 5 -30.14 -41.29 35.20
C ALA A 5 -29.34 -40.33 34.29
N GLY A 6 -28.35 -39.65 34.90
CA GLY A 6 -27.12 -39.13 34.26
C GLY A 6 -27.29 -37.87 33.40
N VAL A 7 -26.31 -36.97 33.21
CA VAL A 7 -24.84 -37.13 33.18
C VAL A 7 -24.18 -35.76 33.50
N ILE A 8 -22.99 -35.81 34.10
CA ILE A 8 -22.09 -34.67 34.39
C ILE A 8 -21.45 -34.14 33.09
N ALA A 9 -21.33 -32.83 32.92
CA ALA A 9 -20.24 -32.24 32.14
C ALA A 9 -19.80 -30.90 32.74
N ALA A 10 -18.55 -30.86 33.19
CA ALA A 10 -17.86 -29.69 33.67
C ALA A 10 -17.34 -28.83 32.51
N ALA A 11 -17.18 -27.53 32.78
CA ALA A 11 -16.82 -26.47 31.86
C ALA A 11 -15.47 -26.63 31.16
N ALA A 12 -15.40 -26.13 29.93
CA ALA A 12 -14.23 -25.44 29.40
C ALA A 12 -14.72 -24.38 28.41
N ALA A 13 -14.72 -23.12 28.84
CA ALA A 13 -14.84 -21.98 27.94
C ALA A 13 -13.54 -21.92 27.13
N LEU A 14 -13.61 -22.40 25.89
CA LEU A 14 -12.63 -22.09 24.85
C LEU A 14 -13.27 -20.99 24.01
N GLU A 15 -13.22 -19.77 24.52
CA GLU A 15 -13.28 -18.61 23.63
C GLU A 15 -11.93 -18.58 22.94
N ASP A 16 -11.85 -19.33 21.83
CA ASP A 16 -10.86 -19.16 20.79
C ASP A 16 -11.08 -17.74 20.24
N GLY A 17 -10.53 -16.77 20.96
CA GLY A 17 -10.33 -15.43 20.48
C GLY A 17 -9.33 -15.53 19.36
N SER A 18 -9.82 -15.89 18.17
CA SER A 18 -9.11 -15.72 16.91
C SER A 18 -8.71 -14.25 16.84
N ALA A 19 -7.51 -13.95 17.31
CA ALA A 19 -6.83 -12.72 16.98
C ALA A 19 -6.58 -12.79 15.47
N LEU A 20 -7.54 -12.31 14.68
CA LEU A 20 -7.35 -11.95 13.28
C LEU A 20 -6.39 -10.76 13.23
N ALA A 21 -5.13 -11.03 13.54
CA ALA A 21 -4.06 -10.07 13.54
C ALA A 21 -3.41 -10.00 12.16
N HIS A 22 -4.18 -9.77 11.09
CA HIS A 22 -3.65 -9.38 9.76
C HIS A 22 -4.66 -8.58 8.94
N ASP A 23 -5.64 -7.92 9.56
CA ASP A 23 -6.54 -7.04 8.80
C ASP A 23 -5.96 -5.62 8.76
N ALA A 24 -5.14 -5.38 7.75
CA ALA A 24 -5.09 -4.13 7.01
C ALA A 24 -4.33 -4.38 5.70
N ASP A 25 -4.81 -5.33 4.89
CA ASP A 25 -4.67 -5.15 3.46
C ASP A 25 -5.45 -3.86 3.17
N SER A 26 -4.76 -2.73 3.01
CA SER A 26 -5.43 -1.52 2.55
C SER A 26 -6.07 -1.89 1.20
N HIS A 27 -7.37 -2.14 1.19
CA HIS A 27 -8.20 -2.39 0.00
C HIS A 27 -8.29 -1.11 -0.88
N TRP A 28 -7.22 -0.33 -0.91
CA TRP A 28 -7.09 0.90 -1.65
C TRP A 28 -6.71 0.57 -3.09
N ALA A 29 -7.49 1.10 -4.02
CA ALA A 29 -7.23 0.99 -5.44
C ALA A 29 -6.71 2.33 -5.95
N TYR A 30 -5.69 2.29 -6.81
CA TYR A 30 -5.24 3.47 -7.53
C TYR A 30 -6.38 4.03 -8.39
N PRO A 31 -6.53 5.36 -8.48
CA PRO A 31 -7.45 5.98 -9.43
C PRO A 31 -7.17 5.53 -10.86
N LEU A 32 -8.23 5.34 -11.66
CA LEU A 32 -8.13 4.91 -13.07
C LEU A 32 -7.38 5.92 -13.97
N ALA A 33 -7.26 7.17 -13.55
CA ALA A 33 -6.45 8.18 -14.23
C ALA A 33 -4.94 8.01 -13.99
N CYS A 34 -4.57 7.30 -12.93
CA CYS A 34 -3.18 7.10 -12.51
C CYS A 34 -2.65 5.73 -12.96
N CYS A 35 -3.46 4.68 -12.82
CA CYS A 35 -3.08 3.32 -13.15
C CYS A 35 -3.81 2.82 -14.40
N HIS A 36 -3.05 2.57 -15.47
CA HIS A 36 -3.58 2.04 -16.72
C HIS A 36 -3.38 0.52 -16.90
N GLY A 37 -2.72 -0.15 -15.95
CA GLY A 37 -2.38 -1.59 -16.02
C GLY A 37 -2.95 -2.41 -14.85
N ASP A 38 -2.69 -3.72 -14.86
CA ASP A 38 -2.94 -4.57 -13.69
C ASP A 38 -1.81 -4.41 -12.65
N GLN A 39 -2.02 -4.83 -11.40
CA GLN A 39 -1.01 -4.70 -10.33
C GLN A 39 0.27 -5.53 -10.58
N VAL A 40 0.27 -6.43 -11.57
CA VAL A 40 1.34 -7.41 -11.83
C VAL A 40 2.33 -6.91 -12.88
N THR A 41 1.85 -6.18 -13.88
CA THR A 41 2.65 -5.40 -14.85
C THR A 41 2.86 -3.96 -14.39
N GLY A 42 1.94 -3.51 -13.53
CA GLY A 42 1.86 -2.33 -12.67
C GLY A 42 2.71 -1.14 -13.09
N GLU A 43 2.04 -0.25 -13.81
CA GLU A 43 2.39 1.18 -13.88
C GLU A 43 2.58 1.74 -12.46
N CYS A 44 1.75 1.31 -11.50
CA CYS A 44 1.74 1.80 -10.14
C CYS A 44 2.26 0.80 -9.12
N GLY A 45 3.03 1.28 -8.15
CA GLY A 45 3.53 0.47 -7.06
C GLY A 45 4.08 1.28 -5.89
N LYS A 46 4.17 0.60 -4.75
CA LYS A 46 4.84 1.11 -3.55
C LYS A 46 6.32 1.31 -3.84
N ILE A 47 6.86 2.44 -3.37
CA ILE A 47 8.30 2.71 -3.41
C ILE A 47 8.87 2.86 -2.00
N PRO A 48 10.16 2.57 -1.78
CA PRO A 48 10.78 2.74 -0.48
C PRO A 48 10.84 4.23 -0.09
N SER A 49 10.49 4.58 1.15
CA SER A 49 10.51 5.97 1.63
C SER A 49 11.88 6.66 1.47
N MET A 50 12.97 5.90 1.57
CA MET A 50 14.33 6.41 1.38
C MET A 50 14.62 6.91 -0.04
N THR A 51 13.79 6.58 -1.03
CA THR A 51 13.87 7.10 -2.40
C THR A 51 13.26 8.50 -2.53
N VAL A 52 12.52 8.96 -1.51
CA VAL A 52 11.75 10.20 -1.53
C VAL A 52 12.42 11.23 -0.61
N THR A 53 12.74 12.40 -1.17
CA THR A 53 13.32 13.52 -0.42
C THR A 53 12.41 14.74 -0.51
N PRO A 54 11.82 15.19 0.61
CA PRO A 54 11.11 16.46 0.66
C PRO A 54 12.03 17.64 0.31
N ARG A 55 11.49 18.62 -0.40
CA ARG A 55 12.10 19.90 -0.76
C ARG A 55 11.09 21.02 -0.53
N PRO A 56 11.52 22.29 -0.44
CA PRO A 56 10.60 23.39 -0.17
C PRO A 56 9.42 23.52 -1.16
N ASP A 57 9.59 23.00 -2.38
CA ASP A 57 8.66 23.09 -3.50
C ASP A 57 7.97 21.77 -3.86
N GLY A 58 8.31 20.66 -3.19
CA GLY A 58 7.73 19.35 -3.49
C GLY A 58 8.65 18.19 -3.11
N TYR A 59 8.46 17.07 -3.78
CA TYR A 59 9.26 15.87 -3.59
C TYR A 59 10.25 15.66 -4.72
N VAL A 60 11.48 15.28 -4.37
CA VAL A 60 12.43 14.69 -5.31
C VAL A 60 12.46 13.20 -5.06
N ILE A 61 12.18 12.41 -6.10
CA ILE A 61 12.13 10.95 -6.03
C ILE A 61 13.25 10.40 -6.90
N ILE A 62 14.06 9.50 -6.36
CA ILE A 62 15.14 8.81 -7.09
C ILE A 62 14.90 7.32 -7.01
N LEU A 63 14.50 6.71 -8.12
CA LEU A 63 14.28 5.26 -8.21
C LEU A 63 15.44 4.59 -8.92
N ARG A 64 15.83 3.42 -8.43
CA ARG A 64 16.81 2.51 -9.04
C ARG A 64 16.13 1.19 -9.39
N PRO A 65 16.79 0.35 -10.20
CA PRO A 65 16.29 -0.99 -10.47
C PRO A 65 15.99 -1.75 -9.18
N GLY A 66 14.76 -2.23 -9.05
CA GLY A 66 14.24 -2.92 -7.86
C GLY A 66 13.42 -2.05 -6.90
N ASP A 67 13.51 -0.71 -6.96
CA ASP A 67 12.68 0.18 -6.13
C ASP A 67 11.23 0.24 -6.63
N HIS A 68 11.04 0.02 -7.92
CA HIS A 68 9.76 -0.12 -8.59
C HIS A 68 9.92 -1.11 -9.75
N GLN A 69 8.90 -1.93 -10.03
CA GLN A 69 9.03 -3.05 -10.98
C GLN A 69 9.27 -2.64 -12.43
N LYS A 70 8.81 -1.46 -12.84
CA LYS A 70 9.07 -0.90 -14.19
C LYS A 70 10.46 -0.30 -14.35
N VAL A 71 11.19 -0.07 -13.26
CA VAL A 71 12.45 0.68 -13.29
C VAL A 71 13.61 -0.25 -13.67
N THR A 72 14.23 0.02 -14.81
CA THR A 72 15.38 -0.70 -15.38
C THR A 72 16.69 0.08 -15.29
N HIS A 73 16.62 1.39 -15.03
CA HIS A 73 17.76 2.26 -14.76
C HIS A 73 17.43 3.35 -13.73
N GLN A 74 18.41 4.15 -13.30
CA GLN A 74 18.13 5.18 -12.30
C GLN A 74 17.37 6.36 -12.90
N ASN A 75 16.17 6.66 -12.40
CA ASN A 75 15.35 7.80 -12.78
C ASN A 75 15.20 8.80 -11.65
N ARG A 76 14.97 10.06 -12.01
CA ARG A 76 14.74 11.16 -11.06
C ARG A 76 13.49 11.93 -11.45
N TYR A 77 12.56 12.06 -10.52
CA TYR A 77 11.31 12.80 -10.69
C TYR A 77 11.25 13.97 -9.71
N PHE A 78 10.46 14.98 -10.06
CA PHE A 78 10.09 16.06 -9.16
C PHE A 78 8.57 16.22 -9.21
N VAL A 79 7.94 16.17 -8.03
CA VAL A 79 6.49 16.25 -7.88
C VAL A 79 6.15 17.43 -6.95
N PRO A 80 5.52 18.50 -7.44
CA PRO A 80 5.03 19.60 -6.61
C PRO A 80 4.04 19.15 -5.53
N TYR A 81 4.04 19.80 -4.38
CA TYR A 81 3.12 19.42 -3.28
C TYR A 81 1.63 19.51 -3.66
N ASP A 82 1.26 20.45 -4.54
CA ASP A 82 -0.13 20.65 -4.98
C ASP A 82 -0.63 19.60 -5.99
N SER A 83 0.26 18.72 -6.48
CA SER A 83 -0.08 17.57 -7.31
C SER A 83 -0.01 16.24 -6.56
N VAL A 84 0.43 16.22 -5.30
CA VAL A 84 0.55 14.99 -4.49
C VAL A 84 -0.84 14.50 -4.08
N ILE A 85 -1.05 13.20 -4.22
CA ILE A 85 -2.30 12.55 -3.82
C ILE A 85 -2.08 11.82 -2.47
N PRO A 86 -2.96 11.93 -1.47
CA PRO A 86 -2.84 11.12 -0.27
C PRO A 86 -2.94 9.62 -0.59
N SER A 87 -1.98 8.83 -0.10
CA SER A 87 -2.00 7.36 -0.18
C SER A 87 -3.09 6.79 0.75
N GLY A 88 -3.70 5.68 0.36
CA GLY A 88 -4.70 5.00 1.20
C GLY A 88 -4.13 4.06 2.27
N ASP A 89 -2.81 3.90 2.33
CA ASP A 89 -2.11 2.89 3.13
C ASP A 89 -0.86 3.44 3.87
N ASP A 90 -0.78 4.76 3.96
CA ASP A 90 0.34 5.51 4.58
C ASP A 90 1.73 5.14 4.05
N ASN A 91 1.82 4.71 2.78
CA ASN A 91 3.08 4.48 2.09
C ASN A 91 3.25 5.40 0.89
N PHE A 92 4.50 5.57 0.44
CA PHE A 92 4.76 6.23 -0.84
C PHE A 92 4.50 5.28 -2.00
N HIS A 93 3.81 5.77 -3.03
CA HIS A 93 3.59 5.05 -4.28
C HIS A 93 3.84 5.97 -5.47
N ILE A 94 4.23 5.38 -6.59
CA ILE A 94 4.38 6.11 -7.84
C ILE A 94 3.77 5.29 -8.96
N CYS A 95 3.16 5.99 -9.91
CA CYS A 95 2.69 5.46 -11.18
C CYS A 95 3.59 5.98 -12.30
N LEU A 96 4.21 5.07 -13.05
CA LEU A 96 5.06 5.37 -14.19
C LEU A 96 4.33 5.01 -15.48
N HIS A 97 4.00 6.02 -16.28
CA HIS A 97 3.26 5.85 -17.54
C HIS A 97 3.53 7.02 -18.50
N PRO A 98 3.75 6.77 -19.81
CA PRO A 98 3.77 5.47 -20.48
C PRO A 98 5.08 4.69 -20.29
N THR A 99 6.18 5.38 -20.02
CA THR A 99 7.51 4.78 -19.86
C THR A 99 7.98 4.83 -18.41
N GLU A 100 9.15 4.26 -18.13
CA GLU A 100 9.74 4.35 -16.79
C GLU A 100 10.28 5.75 -16.48
N GLU A 101 10.35 6.64 -17.46
CA GLU A 101 10.85 8.01 -17.36
C GLU A 101 9.75 9.03 -17.06
N ASP A 102 8.49 8.62 -17.23
CA ASP A 102 7.31 9.46 -17.12
C ASP A 102 6.56 9.18 -15.81
N GLU A 103 6.63 10.10 -14.85
CA GLU A 103 5.76 10.07 -13.68
C GLU A 103 4.35 10.53 -14.08
N ASN A 104 3.36 9.71 -13.74
CA ASN A 104 1.94 9.99 -14.03
C ASN A 104 1.16 10.41 -12.78
N CYS A 105 1.40 9.72 -11.66
CA CYS A 105 0.86 10.11 -10.35
C CYS A 105 1.83 9.70 -9.24
N PHE A 106 1.85 10.50 -8.18
CA PHE A 106 2.60 10.21 -6.97
C PHE A 106 1.71 10.32 -5.72
N PHE A 107 1.84 9.33 -4.84
CA PHE A 107 1.08 9.23 -3.61
C PHE A 107 2.00 9.30 -2.40
N ALA A 108 1.62 10.07 -1.40
CA ALA A 108 2.36 10.21 -0.15
C ALA A 108 1.48 9.90 1.06
N PRO A 109 2.08 9.46 2.19
CA PRO A 109 1.39 9.34 3.47
C PRO A 109 0.66 10.62 3.82
N ALA A 110 -0.53 10.51 4.41
CA ALA A 110 -1.39 11.68 4.67
C ALA A 110 -0.77 12.69 5.65
N ASP A 111 0.16 12.24 6.50
CA ASP A 111 0.94 13.07 7.44
C ASP A 111 2.19 13.70 6.82
N ALA A 112 2.51 13.34 5.57
CA ALA A 112 3.65 13.88 4.82
C ALA A 112 3.26 15.05 3.89
N ILE A 113 1.96 15.33 3.71
CA ILE A 113 1.45 16.39 2.81
C ILE A 113 1.17 17.67 3.60
#